data_AF-A0A9D4WYA5-F1
#
_entry.id   AF-A0A9D4WYA5-F1
#
_cell.length_a   1.000
_cell.length_b   1.000
_cell.length_c   1.000
_cell.angle_alpha   90.00
_cell.angle_beta   90.00
_cell.angle_gamma   90.00
#
_symmetry.space_group_name_H-M   'P 1'
#
loop_
_entity.id
_entity.type
_entity.pdbx_description
1 polymer ?
#
loop_
_entity_poly.entity_id
_entity_poly.type
_entity_poly.pdbx_seq_one_letter_code
_entity_poly.pdbx_strand_id
1 'polypeptide(L)'
;SLSLSLSLSLSLSLSLSPNMATMVSLLFLLITLVSIATSTPTNFIKSSCSTTQYPTLCVESLSVYASKIQQDPHQLVQTALSLSLNRTQTTKAFAWQFIERA
;
A
#
# COMPACT_ATOMS: atom_id res chain seq x y z
N SER A 1 3.01 -9.76 3.92
CA SER A 1 2.10 -10.20 4.99
C SER A 1 1.12 -11.24 4.50
N LEU A 2 0.28 -10.94 3.51
CA LEU A 2 -0.72 -11.87 2.95
C LEU A 2 -0.11 -13.16 2.35
N SER A 3 1.03 -13.06 1.69
CA SER A 3 1.71 -14.20 1.06
C SER A 3 2.26 -15.20 2.09
N LEU A 4 2.80 -14.71 3.22
CA LEU A 4 3.27 -15.56 4.33
C LEU A 4 2.08 -16.27 5.01
N SER A 5 0.96 -15.56 5.15
CA SER A 5 -0.29 -16.10 5.68
C SER A 5 -0.87 -17.20 4.78
N LEU A 6 -0.88 -17.02 3.46
CA LEU A 6 -1.32 -18.05 2.51
C LEU A 6 -0.42 -19.31 2.59
N SER A 7 0.90 -19.13 2.67
CA SER A 7 1.85 -20.24 2.77
C SER A 7 1.64 -21.09 4.03
N LEU A 8 1.51 -20.46 5.21
CA LEU A 8 1.27 -21.18 6.47
C LEU A 8 -0.06 -21.95 6.46
N SER A 9 -1.07 -21.39 5.80
CA SER A 9 -2.42 -21.97 5.76
C SER A 9 -2.50 -23.20 4.87
N LEU A 10 -1.80 -23.17 3.73
CA LEU A 10 -1.66 -24.32 2.85
C LEU A 10 -0.96 -25.47 3.59
N SER A 11 0.11 -25.20 4.33
CA SER A 11 0.84 -26.19 5.12
C SER A 11 -0.01 -26.84 6.22
N LEU A 12 -0.84 -26.06 6.93
CA LEU A 12 -1.76 -26.59 7.94
C LEU A 12 -2.87 -27.46 7.33
N SER A 13 -3.35 -27.11 6.13
CA SER A 13 -4.47 -27.80 5.47
C SER A 13 -4.11 -29.22 5.03
N LEU A 14 -2.85 -29.50 4.70
CA LEU A 14 -2.39 -30.85 4.30
C LEU A 14 -2.24 -31.82 5.48
N SER A 15 -2.22 -31.34 6.72
CA SER A 15 -1.82 -32.15 7.89
C SER A 15 -3.00 -32.64 8.75
N LEU A 16 -4.24 -32.20 8.50
CA LEU A 16 -5.42 -32.57 9.30
C LEU A 16 -6.50 -33.29 8.48
N SER A 17 -7.28 -34.15 9.14
CA SER A 17 -8.40 -34.92 8.57
C SER A 17 -9.37 -34.05 7.75
N PRO A 18 -10.08 -34.61 6.74
CA PRO A 18 -10.83 -33.84 5.74
C PRO A 18 -11.89 -32.89 6.32
N ASN A 19 -12.44 -33.22 7.50
CA ASN A 19 -13.47 -32.44 8.17
C ASN A 19 -12.90 -31.18 8.87
N MET A 20 -11.61 -31.19 9.21
CA MET A 20 -10.93 -30.05 9.84
C MET A 20 -10.41 -29.08 8.78
N ALA A 21 -9.97 -29.59 7.63
CA ALA A 21 -9.55 -28.78 6.50
C ALA A 21 -10.67 -27.86 5.97
N THR A 22 -11.93 -28.33 5.96
CA THR A 22 -13.08 -27.52 5.52
C THR A 22 -13.39 -26.37 6.49
N MET A 23 -13.34 -26.62 7.80
CA MET A 23 -13.53 -25.59 8.82
C MET A 23 -12.43 -24.53 8.80
N VAL A 24 -11.17 -24.96 8.64
CA VAL A 24 -10.01 -24.05 8.53
C VAL A 24 -10.09 -23.22 7.24
N SER A 25 -10.46 -23.84 6.12
CA SER A 25 -10.65 -23.15 4.84
C SER A 25 -11.77 -22.09 4.90
N LEU A 26 -12.90 -22.43 5.53
CA LEU A 26 -14.01 -21.50 5.72
C LEU A 26 -13.63 -20.34 6.65
N LEU A 27 -12.93 -20.64 7.75
CA LEU A 27 -12.42 -19.61 8.66
C LEU A 27 -11.43 -18.67 7.95
N PHE A 28 -10.55 -19.22 7.12
CA PHE A 28 -9.58 -18.43 6.36
C PHE A 28 -10.27 -17.52 5.34
N LEU A 29 -11.31 -18.00 4.68
CA LEU A 29 -12.14 -17.21 3.76
C LEU A 29 -12.85 -16.05 4.48
N LEU A 30 -13.36 -16.28 5.69
CA LEU A 30 -13.95 -15.20 6.50
C LEU A 30 -12.91 -14.13 6.88
N ILE A 31 -11.70 -14.55 7.25
CA ILE A 31 -10.62 -13.62 7.66
C ILE A 31 -10.17 -12.75 6.49
N THR A 32 -10.00 -13.32 5.29
CA THR A 32 -9.61 -12.55 4.10
C THR A 32 -10.70 -11.56 3.70
N LEU A 33 -11.97 -11.97 3.74
CA LEU A 33 -13.10 -11.10 3.41
C LEU A 33 -13.23 -9.90 4.37
N VAL A 34 -13.07 -10.13 5.68
CA VAL A 34 -13.05 -9.06 6.69
C VAL A 34 -11.88 -8.10 6.48
N SER A 35 -10.71 -8.61 6.09
CA SER A 35 -9.52 -7.78 5.87
C SER A 35 -9.69 -6.85 4.68
N ILE A 36 -10.37 -7.31 3.63
CA ILE A 36 -10.72 -6.48 2.46
C ILE A 36 -11.77 -5.43 2.86
N ALA A 37 -12.82 -5.81 3.59
CA ALA A 37 -13.88 -4.87 3.98
C ALA A 37 -13.41 -3.77 4.95
N THR A 38 -12.39 -4.04 5.77
CA THR A 38 -11.83 -3.08 6.74
C THR A 38 -10.67 -2.25 6.19
N SER A 39 -10.23 -2.55 4.97
CA SER A 39 -9.09 -1.88 4.38
C SER A 39 -9.47 -0.47 3.90
N THR A 40 -9.03 0.54 4.66
CA THR A 40 -9.22 1.94 4.28
C THR A 40 -8.18 2.38 3.24
N PRO A 41 -8.48 3.39 2.40
CA PRO A 41 -7.50 3.99 1.49
C PRO A 41 -6.20 4.42 2.16
N THR A 42 -6.32 4.91 3.40
CA THR A 42 -5.20 5.29 4.25
C THR A 42 -4.36 4.09 4.71
N ASN A 43 -4.98 2.94 5.00
CA ASN A 43 -4.26 1.70 5.30
C ASN A 43 -3.51 1.17 4.07
N PHE A 44 -4.12 1.27 2.89
CA PHE A 44 -3.47 0.90 1.64
C PHE A 44 -2.20 1.72 1.41
N ILE A 45 -2.28 3.05 1.51
CA ILE A 45 -1.12 3.94 1.39
C ILE A 45 -0.06 3.62 2.46
N LYS A 46 -0.46 3.39 3.71
CA LYS A 46 0.47 3.07 4.81
C LYS A 46 1.22 1.77 4.54
N SER A 47 0.52 0.74 4.05
CA SER A 47 1.13 -0.53 3.67
C SER A 47 2.10 -0.36 2.50
N SER A 48 1.70 0.37 1.45
CA SER A 48 2.56 0.62 0.29
C SER A 48 3.78 1.48 0.62
N CYS A 49 3.64 2.47 1.50
CA CYS A 49 4.74 3.32 1.94
C CYS A 49 5.71 2.61 2.89
N SER A 50 5.30 1.53 3.56
CA SER A 50 6.14 0.79 4.52
C SER A 50 7.38 0.14 3.90
N THR A 51 7.40 -0.06 2.57
CA THR A 51 8.54 -0.63 1.85
C THR A 51 9.49 0.44 1.30
N THR A 52 9.14 1.71 1.43
CA THR A 52 9.96 2.84 0.95
C THR A 52 11.04 3.22 1.96
N GLN A 53 12.09 3.89 1.49
CA GLN A 53 13.18 4.37 2.36
C GLN A 53 12.73 5.45 3.36
N TYR A 54 11.68 6.21 3.03
CA TYR A 54 11.13 7.28 3.87
C TYR A 54 9.63 7.11 4.09
N PRO A 55 9.21 6.14 4.92
CA PRO A 55 7.81 5.77 5.06
C PRO A 55 6.95 6.92 5.60
N THR A 56 7.47 7.70 6.55
CA THR A 56 6.73 8.85 7.13
C THR A 56 6.44 9.92 6.09
N LEU A 57 7.48 10.34 5.33
CA LEU A 57 7.33 11.34 4.27
C LEU A 57 6.44 10.86 3.12
N CYS A 58 6.50 9.56 2.80
CA CYS A 58 5.64 8.94 1.80
C CYS A 58 4.16 9.04 2.21
N VAL A 59 3.82 8.61 3.43
CA VAL A 59 2.44 8.67 3.92
C VAL A 59 1.95 10.10 4.00
N GLU A 60 2.76 11.02 4.52
CA GLU A 60 2.37 12.42 4.63
C GLU A 60 2.12 13.06 3.24
N SER A 61 2.99 12.78 2.27
CA SER A 61 2.84 13.29 0.90
C SER A 61 1.63 12.69 0.17
N LEU A 62 1.34 11.40 0.36
CA LEU A 62 0.28 10.69 -0.37
C LEU A 62 -1.08 10.70 0.36
N SER A 63 -1.11 10.94 1.67
CA SER A 63 -2.35 10.93 2.47
C SER A 63 -3.38 11.95 1.98
N VAL A 64 -2.92 13.11 1.51
CA VAL A 64 -3.77 14.15 0.90
C VAL A 64 -4.47 13.64 -0.36
N TYR A 65 -3.87 12.68 -1.06
CA TYR A 65 -4.41 12.07 -2.28
C TYR A 65 -5.13 10.74 -2.00
N ALA A 66 -5.38 10.38 -0.75
CA ALA A 66 -6.00 9.10 -0.38
C ALA A 66 -7.37 8.88 -1.03
N SER A 67 -8.16 9.93 -1.23
CA SER A 67 -9.44 9.87 -1.95
C SER A 67 -9.27 9.53 -3.43
N LYS A 68 -8.18 10.00 -4.06
CA LYS A 68 -7.87 9.73 -5.48
C LYS A 68 -7.26 8.35 -5.68
N ILE A 69 -6.40 7.93 -4.74
CA ILE A 69 -5.69 6.65 -4.78
C ILE A 69 -6.63 5.50 -4.42
N GLN A 70 -7.56 5.72 -3.48
CA GLN A 70 -8.39 4.68 -2.88
C GLN A 70 -7.56 3.44 -2.50
N GLN A 71 -7.72 2.34 -3.22
CA GLN A 71 -6.98 1.09 -3.04
C GLN A 71 -6.42 0.56 -4.35
N ASP A 72 -6.21 1.46 -5.32
CA ASP A 72 -5.68 1.12 -6.63
C ASP A 72 -4.16 1.36 -6.67
N PRO A 73 -3.35 0.30 -6.85
CA PRO A 73 -1.90 0.45 -6.98
C PRO A 73 -1.49 1.29 -8.20
N HIS A 74 -2.26 1.27 -9.29
CA HIS A 74 -1.97 2.09 -10.47
C HIS A 74 -2.16 3.58 -10.17
N GLN A 75 -3.27 3.96 -9.52
CA GLN A 75 -3.50 5.34 -9.09
C GLN A 75 -2.45 5.81 -8.08
N LEU A 76 -2.00 4.92 -7.19
CA LEU A 76 -0.92 5.21 -6.25
C LEU A 76 0.38 5.58 -6.99
N VAL A 77 0.80 4.75 -7.94
CA VAL A 77 2.02 4.97 -8.73
C VAL A 77 1.91 6.23 -9.58
N GLN A 78 0.79 6.43 -10.28
CA GLN A 78 0.57 7.62 -11.10
C GLN A 78 0.60 8.91 -10.26
N THR A 79 -0.03 8.88 -9.09
CA THR A 79 -0.02 10.03 -8.17
C THR A 79 1.38 10.30 -7.64
N ALA A 80 2.13 9.26 -7.27
CA ALA A 80 3.52 9.39 -6.82
C ALA A 80 4.44 9.96 -7.90
N LEU A 81 4.28 9.55 -9.17
CA LEU A 81 5.01 10.12 -10.30
C LEU A 81 4.67 11.60 -10.49
N SER A 82 3.38 11.93 -10.49
CA SER A 82 2.92 13.31 -10.64
C SER A 82 3.43 14.21 -9.52
N LEU A 83 3.44 13.71 -8.28
CA LEU A 83 4.01 14.41 -7.12
C LEU A 83 5.51 14.66 -7.31
N SER A 84 6.25 13.65 -7.73
CA SER A 84 7.70 13.74 -7.97
C SER A 84 8.02 14.76 -9.06
N LEU A 85 7.25 14.76 -10.14
CA LEU A 85 7.38 15.71 -11.24
C LEU A 85 7.10 17.15 -10.77
N ASN A 86 6.00 17.35 -10.05
CA ASN A 86 5.65 18.67 -9.51
C ASN A 86 6.73 19.20 -8.57
N ARG A 87 7.24 18.36 -7.65
CA ARG A 87 8.33 18.75 -6.76
C ARG A 87 9.61 19.09 -7.52
N THR A 88 9.94 18.31 -8.55
CA THR A 88 11.10 18.61 -9.42
C THR A 88 10.95 19.97 -10.09
N GLN A 89 9.76 20.30 -10.58
CA GLN A 89 9.49 21.60 -11.20
C GLN A 89 9.61 22.75 -10.19
N THR A 90 9.07 22.59 -8.98
CA THR A 90 9.21 23.61 -7.93
C THR A 90 10.67 23.82 -7.52
N THR A 91 11.44 22.73 -7.41
CA THR A 91 12.88 22.80 -7.09
C THR A 91 13.65 23.46 -8.22
N LYS A 92 13.33 23.18 -9.49
CA LYS A 92 13.93 23.85 -10.65
C LYS A 92 13.65 25.35 -10.61
N ALA A 93 12.40 25.75 -10.39
CA ALA A 93 12.02 27.16 -10.33
C ALA A 93 12.73 27.88 -9.18
N PHE A 94 12.82 27.24 -8.01
CA PHE A 94 13.58 27.75 -6.88
C PHE A 94 15.06 27.92 -7.24
N ALA A 95 15.72 26.88 -7.74
CA ALA A 95 17.13 26.94 -8.15
C ALA A 95 17.40 28.03 -9.20
N TRP A 96 16.51 28.17 -10.18
CA TRP A 96 16.58 29.22 -11.18
C TRP A 96 16.51 30.63 -10.56
N GLN A 97 15.65 30.84 -9.56
CA GLN A 97 15.60 32.12 -8.84
C GLN A 97 16.91 32.47 -8.12
N PHE A 98 17.69 31.49 -7.66
CA PHE A 98 19.00 31.76 -7.05
C PHE A 98 20.07 32.07 -8.10
N ILE A 99 20.01 31.41 -9.26
CA ILE A 99 20.98 31.64 -10.35
C ILE A 99 20.81 33.05 -10.93
N GLU A 100 19.58 33.54 -11.10
CA GLU A 100 19.33 34.89 -11.63
C GLU A 100 19.58 36.02 -10.62
N ARG A 101 19.69 35.69 -9.32
CA ARG A 101 19.93 36.65 -8.23
C ARG A 101 21.37 36.65 -7.71
N ALA A 102 22.27 35.88 -8.32
CA ALA A 102 23.71 35.86 -8.07
C ALA A 102 24.45 36.64 -9.15
#